data_AF-A0A4P9Z5X8-F1
#
_entry.id   AF-A0A4P9Z5X8-F1
#
_cell.length_a   1.000
_cell.length_b   1.000
_cell.length_c   1.000
_cell.angle_alpha   90.00
_cell.angle_beta   90.00
_cell.angle_gamma   90.00
#
_symmetry.space_group_name_H-M   'P 1'
#
loop_
_entity.id
_entity.type
_entity.pdbx_description
1 polymer ?
#
loop_
_entity_poly.entity_id
_entity_poly.type
_entity_poly.pdbx_seq_one_letter_code
_entity_poly.pdbx_strand_id
1 'polypeptide(L)'
;MDVDYSAEFASDGSLLPAPSASAAAEDAVPATQQKKFRRGRVEDTDAAVLQLGEDFNSAECLFVTEVQLLLRDVRQKKIQQMGEKSLGGVFQKVYAHAEQFSRFKDDHGAQEVRRTVNRAQLAPFEAAQLANLCCEDPDEAKSLIPSLAMHIDDERLQTLLTEIQSFKKS
;
A
#
# COMPACT_ATOMS: atom_id res chain seq x y z
N MET A 1 42.60 -16.91 -39.10
CA MET A 1 43.01 -16.77 -37.68
C MET A 1 42.20 -17.82 -36.97
N ASP A 2 42.73 -19.02 -37.09
CA ASP A 2 42.10 -20.29 -36.76
C ASP A 2 42.82 -20.76 -35.51
N VAL A 3 42.08 -20.97 -34.42
CA VAL A 3 42.65 -21.40 -33.15
C VAL A 3 42.16 -22.82 -32.90
N ASP A 4 43.09 -23.75 -33.11
CA ASP A 4 42.97 -25.19 -32.85
C ASP A 4 42.67 -25.46 -31.36
N TYR A 5 41.77 -26.41 -31.13
CA TYR A 5 41.44 -26.99 -29.83
C TYR A 5 42.11 -28.36 -29.72
N SER A 6 43.19 -28.44 -28.94
CA SER A 6 43.84 -29.70 -28.58
C SER A 6 43.52 -30.07 -27.13
N ALA A 7 43.07 -31.32 -26.98
CA ALA A 7 42.64 -32.01 -25.77
C ALA A 7 43.78 -32.32 -24.78
N GLU A 8 43.44 -32.59 -23.52
CA GLU A 8 44.08 -33.68 -22.75
C GLU A 8 43.09 -34.32 -21.76
N PHE A 9 43.15 -35.65 -21.74
CA PHE A 9 42.36 -36.61 -20.97
C PHE A 9 43.28 -37.14 -19.88
N ALA A 10 42.88 -37.09 -18.61
CA ALA A 10 43.58 -37.82 -17.54
C ALA A 10 42.56 -38.45 -16.59
N SER A 11 42.42 -39.75 -16.78
CA SER A 11 41.80 -40.74 -15.92
C SER A 11 42.60 -40.96 -14.64
N ASP A 12 41.96 -40.93 -13.47
CA ASP A 12 42.25 -41.93 -12.44
C ASP A 12 41.01 -42.21 -11.60
N GLY A 13 40.73 -43.51 -11.43
CA GLY A 13 39.56 -44.03 -10.74
C GLY A 13 39.93 -44.53 -9.35
N SER A 14 39.09 -44.24 -8.38
CA SER A 14 38.93 -45.12 -7.24
C SER A 14 37.45 -45.27 -6.88
N LEU A 15 37.07 -46.52 -6.74
CA LEU A 15 35.74 -47.09 -6.70
C LEU A 15 35.28 -47.18 -5.24
N LEU A 16 34.06 -46.72 -4.92
CA LEU A 16 33.30 -47.23 -3.78
C LEU A 16 31.80 -47.35 -4.15
N PRO A 17 31.08 -48.38 -3.65
CA PRO A 17 29.83 -48.85 -4.23
C PRO A 17 28.57 -48.13 -3.72
N ALA A 18 27.53 -48.20 -4.54
CA ALA A 18 26.20 -47.63 -4.32
C ALA A 18 25.41 -48.27 -3.16
N PRO A 19 24.55 -47.50 -2.49
CA PRO A 19 23.31 -48.01 -1.93
C PRO A 19 22.12 -47.72 -2.87
N SER A 20 21.35 -48.77 -3.10
CA SER A 20 20.16 -48.84 -3.94
C SER A 20 18.97 -48.01 -3.45
N ALA A 21 18.32 -47.34 -4.40
CA ALA A 21 16.88 -47.11 -4.56
C ALA A 21 16.05 -46.64 -3.36
N SER A 22 15.61 -45.38 -3.43
CA SER A 22 14.22 -45.02 -3.06
C SER A 22 13.78 -43.71 -3.70
N ALA A 23 12.82 -43.83 -4.62
CA ALA A 23 11.72 -42.92 -4.92
C ALA A 23 12.02 -41.46 -5.36
N ALA A 24 11.67 -41.21 -6.62
CA ALA A 24 11.37 -39.90 -7.17
C ALA A 24 10.23 -39.18 -6.42
N ALA A 25 10.37 -37.86 -6.23
CA ALA A 25 9.30 -36.88 -6.06
C ALA A 25 9.93 -35.49 -6.26
N GLU A 26 9.94 -34.99 -7.48
CA GLU A 26 9.01 -33.96 -7.99
C GLU A 26 9.30 -32.55 -7.42
N ASP A 27 9.91 -31.74 -8.29
CA ASP A 27 9.89 -30.29 -8.30
C ASP A 27 8.46 -29.77 -8.09
N ALA A 28 8.17 -29.26 -6.90
CA ALA A 28 6.93 -28.54 -6.63
C ALA A 28 7.20 -27.04 -6.63
N VAL A 29 7.04 -26.43 -7.80
CA VAL A 29 6.81 -24.99 -7.96
C VAL A 29 5.62 -24.62 -7.09
N PRO A 30 5.70 -23.64 -6.16
CA PRO A 30 4.52 -23.27 -5.37
C PRO A 30 3.49 -22.66 -6.31
N ALA A 31 2.42 -23.41 -6.55
CA ALA A 31 1.28 -23.00 -7.34
C ALA A 31 0.71 -21.70 -6.76
N THR A 32 0.74 -20.64 -7.56
CA THR A 32 0.00 -19.40 -7.32
C THR A 32 -1.47 -19.77 -7.10
N GLN A 33 -1.91 -19.75 -5.84
CA GLN A 33 -3.31 -19.94 -5.51
C GLN A 33 -4.09 -18.80 -6.16
N GLN A 34 -4.74 -19.10 -7.29
CA GLN A 34 -5.79 -18.25 -7.83
C GLN A 34 -6.83 -18.10 -6.71
N LYS A 35 -6.81 -16.95 -6.01
CA LYS A 35 -7.85 -16.57 -5.03
C LYS A 35 -9.18 -16.62 -5.78
N LYS A 36 -9.88 -17.76 -5.69
CA LYS A 36 -11.30 -17.85 -6.03
C LYS A 36 -11.96 -16.76 -5.21
N PHE A 37 -12.45 -15.71 -5.87
CA PHE A 37 -13.28 -14.70 -5.23
C PHE A 37 -14.35 -15.46 -4.43
N ARG A 38 -14.25 -15.41 -3.09
CA ARG A 38 -15.21 -16.06 -2.20
C ARG A 38 -16.51 -15.31 -2.37
N ARG A 39 -17.33 -15.76 -3.30
CA ARG A 39 -18.64 -15.18 -3.57
C ARG A 39 -19.52 -15.44 -2.34
N GLY A 40 -19.69 -14.41 -1.52
CA GLY A 40 -20.79 -14.34 -0.56
C GLY A 40 -20.51 -14.72 0.90
N ARG A 41 -19.27 -14.63 1.41
CA ARG A 41 -19.12 -14.49 2.87
C ARG A 41 -19.27 -13.01 3.19
N VAL A 42 -20.41 -12.63 3.76
CA VAL A 42 -20.52 -11.34 4.45
C VAL A 42 -19.64 -11.50 5.69
N GLU A 43 -18.47 -10.88 5.65
CA GLU A 43 -17.67 -10.70 6.86
C GLU A 43 -18.34 -9.56 7.63
N ASP A 44 -18.51 -9.74 8.94
CA ASP A 44 -18.99 -8.67 9.83
C ASP A 44 -17.87 -7.62 9.94
N THR A 45 -17.77 -6.77 8.93
CA THR A 45 -16.80 -5.66 8.87
C THR A 45 -17.50 -4.36 9.24
N ASP A 46 -16.94 -3.64 10.20
CA ASP A 46 -17.40 -2.32 10.60
C ASP A 46 -16.21 -1.39 10.82
N ALA A 47 -16.08 -0.40 9.95
CA ALA A 47 -15.00 0.58 10.00
C ALA A 47 -15.09 1.51 11.22
N ALA A 48 -16.29 1.69 11.79
CA ALA A 48 -16.50 2.51 12.99
C ALA A 48 -15.81 1.90 14.22
N VAL A 49 -15.59 0.58 14.22
CA VAL A 49 -14.91 -0.18 15.27
C VAL A 49 -13.60 -0.84 14.79
N LEU A 50 -13.04 -0.36 13.67
CA LEU A 50 -11.80 -0.84 13.05
C LEU A 50 -11.81 -2.33 12.64
N GLN A 51 -12.99 -2.91 12.42
CA GLN A 51 -13.14 -4.26 11.88
C GLN A 51 -13.12 -4.20 10.35
N LEU A 52 -11.92 -4.14 9.75
CA LEU A 52 -11.75 -3.96 8.30
C LEU A 52 -11.62 -5.29 7.52
N GLY A 53 -11.47 -6.41 8.23
CA GLY A 53 -11.21 -7.72 7.65
C GLY A 53 -9.72 -8.11 7.69
N GLU A 54 -9.44 -9.41 7.60
CA GLU A 54 -8.09 -9.97 7.79
C GLU A 54 -7.06 -9.40 6.81
N ASP A 55 -7.49 -9.14 5.56
CA ASP A 55 -6.62 -8.57 4.51
C ASP A 55 -6.20 -7.12 4.81
N PHE A 56 -6.90 -6.39 5.70
CA PHE A 56 -6.68 -4.95 5.97
C PHE A 56 -6.20 -4.62 7.38
N ASN A 57 -6.14 -5.59 8.29
CA ASN A 57 -5.69 -5.36 9.68
C ASN A 57 -4.25 -4.83 9.79
N SER A 58 -3.39 -5.17 8.82
CA SER A 58 -2.00 -4.70 8.76
C SER A 58 -1.70 -3.88 7.49
N ALA A 59 -2.73 -3.43 6.78
CA ALA A 59 -2.54 -2.67 5.56
C ALA A 59 -2.23 -1.20 5.88
N GLU A 60 -1.25 -0.63 5.17
CA GLU A 60 -1.08 0.81 5.18
C GLU A 60 -2.20 1.49 4.36
N CYS A 61 -2.66 2.64 4.86
CA CYS A 61 -3.62 3.47 4.16
C CYS A 61 -2.91 4.61 3.43
N LEU A 62 -3.48 5.00 2.29
CA LEU A 62 -3.05 6.18 1.54
C LEU A 62 -4.03 7.32 1.76
N PHE A 63 -3.50 8.53 1.86
CA PHE A 63 -4.30 9.75 1.87
C PHE A 63 -4.79 10.07 0.46
N VAL A 64 -5.91 10.78 0.33
CA VAL A 64 -6.42 11.22 -0.98
C VAL A 64 -5.38 12.03 -1.73
N THR A 65 -4.62 12.87 -1.02
CA THR A 65 -3.48 13.59 -1.57
C THR A 65 -2.38 12.66 -2.09
N GLU A 66 -1.97 11.65 -1.32
CA GLU A 66 -0.92 10.70 -1.75
C GLU A 66 -1.37 9.93 -2.99
N VAL A 67 -2.64 9.52 -3.03
CA VAL A 67 -3.23 8.88 -4.22
C VAL A 67 -3.17 9.83 -5.42
N GLN A 68 -3.48 11.11 -5.25
CA GLN A 68 -3.40 12.11 -6.32
C GLN A 68 -1.97 12.22 -6.87
N LEU A 69 -0.97 12.31 -6.00
CA LEU A 69 0.44 12.43 -6.38
C LEU A 69 0.92 11.19 -7.15
N LEU A 70 0.61 10.00 -6.64
CA LEU A 70 0.96 8.74 -7.29
C LEU A 70 0.30 8.60 -8.67
N LEU A 71 -1.00 8.91 -8.76
CA LEU A 71 -1.73 8.82 -10.02
C LEU A 71 -1.28 9.87 -11.02
N ARG A 72 -0.88 11.08 -10.58
CA ARG A 72 -0.28 12.12 -11.43
C ARG A 72 0.96 11.59 -12.14
N ASP A 73 1.85 10.94 -11.41
CA ASP A 73 3.11 10.40 -11.96
C ASP A 73 2.86 9.21 -12.90
N VAL A 74 1.97 8.29 -12.51
CA VAL A 74 1.58 7.16 -13.37
C VAL A 74 0.92 7.67 -14.66
N ARG A 75 0.04 8.67 -14.57
CA ARG A 75 -0.61 9.29 -15.72
C ARG A 75 0.44 9.87 -16.67
N GLN A 76 1.37 10.68 -16.15
CA GLN A 76 2.38 11.33 -16.96
C GLN A 76 3.26 10.33 -17.71
N LYS A 77 3.73 9.28 -17.02
CA LYS A 77 4.53 8.20 -17.64
C LYS A 77 3.74 7.44 -18.71
N LYS A 78 2.48 7.12 -18.43
CA LYS A 78 1.65 6.33 -19.34
C LYS A 78 1.27 7.11 -20.60
N ILE A 79 0.98 8.41 -20.48
CA ILE A 79 0.74 9.30 -21.62
C ILE A 79 1.99 9.41 -22.49
N GLN A 80 3.18 9.56 -21.90
CA GLN A 80 4.44 9.63 -22.65
C GLN A 80 4.74 8.35 -23.45
N GLN A 81 4.44 7.18 -22.89
CA GLN A 81 4.76 5.89 -23.53
C GLN A 81 3.70 5.43 -24.53
N MET A 82 2.42 5.63 -24.23
CA MET A 82 1.31 4.98 -24.95
C MET A 82 0.22 5.97 -25.42
N GLY A 83 0.40 7.26 -25.19
CA GLY A 83 -0.58 8.30 -25.54
C GLY A 83 -1.77 8.39 -24.58
N GLU A 84 -2.54 9.47 -24.70
CA GLU A 84 -3.59 9.83 -23.73
C GLU A 84 -4.78 8.84 -23.65
N LYS A 85 -5.08 8.15 -24.76
CA LYS A 85 -6.18 7.16 -24.82
C LYS A 85 -5.87 5.85 -24.07
N SER A 86 -4.67 5.71 -23.50
CA SER A 86 -4.25 4.51 -22.76
C SER A 86 -4.74 4.47 -21.31
N LEU A 87 -5.36 5.54 -20.79
CA LEU A 87 -5.89 5.60 -19.44
C LEU A 87 -7.25 4.89 -19.35
N GLY A 88 -7.38 3.96 -18.40
CA GLY A 88 -8.66 3.27 -18.18
C GLY A 88 -9.70 4.20 -17.58
N GLY A 89 -10.98 3.95 -17.85
CA GLY A 89 -12.08 4.79 -17.34
C GLY A 89 -12.12 4.88 -15.81
N VAL A 90 -11.76 3.81 -15.09
CA VAL A 90 -11.64 3.83 -13.61
C VAL A 90 -10.49 4.73 -13.17
N PHE A 91 -9.33 4.62 -13.82
CA PHE A 91 -8.17 5.46 -13.53
C PHE A 91 -8.52 6.94 -13.65
N GLN A 92 -9.17 7.33 -14.75
CA GLN A 92 -9.55 8.73 -14.98
C GLN A 92 -10.50 9.25 -13.90
N LYS A 93 -11.47 8.44 -13.47
CA LYS A 93 -12.42 8.79 -12.42
C LYS A 93 -11.75 8.94 -11.06
N VAL A 94 -10.88 7.99 -10.69
CA VAL A 94 -10.16 8.04 -9.41
C VAL A 94 -9.17 9.20 -9.38
N TYR A 95 -8.46 9.45 -10.49
CA TYR A 95 -7.58 10.61 -10.61
C TYR A 95 -8.35 11.92 -10.46
N ALA A 96 -9.48 12.09 -11.15
CA ALA A 96 -10.31 13.30 -11.05
C ALA A 96 -10.86 13.51 -9.62
N HIS A 97 -11.29 12.43 -8.95
CA HIS A 97 -11.71 12.49 -7.56
C HIS A 97 -10.56 12.90 -6.65
N ALA A 98 -9.40 12.26 -6.77
CA ALA A 98 -8.24 12.56 -5.95
C ALA A 98 -7.71 13.98 -6.19
N GLU A 99 -7.75 14.48 -7.43
CA GLU A 99 -7.41 15.86 -7.79
C GLU A 99 -8.37 16.88 -7.17
N GLN A 100 -9.68 16.59 -7.15
CA GLN A 100 -10.68 17.49 -6.57
C GLN A 100 -10.64 17.53 -5.04
N PHE A 101 -10.37 16.39 -4.39
CA PHE A 101 -10.42 16.25 -2.93
C PHE A 101 -9.04 16.24 -2.26
N SER A 102 -7.96 16.40 -3.02
CA SER A 102 -6.62 16.58 -2.46
C SER A 102 -6.60 17.81 -1.54
N ARG A 103 -6.17 17.62 -0.30
CA ARG A 103 -6.13 18.67 0.73
C ARG A 103 -4.81 19.42 0.77
N PHE A 104 -3.74 18.79 0.29
CA PHE A 104 -2.40 19.35 0.27
C PHE A 104 -1.90 19.29 -1.17
N LYS A 105 -1.56 20.44 -1.76
CA LYS A 105 -1.11 20.50 -3.16
C LYS A 105 0.37 20.20 -3.31
N ASP A 106 1.13 20.42 -2.24
CA ASP A 106 2.56 20.26 -2.20
C ASP A 106 2.96 18.87 -1.71
N ASP A 107 3.88 18.25 -2.44
CA ASP A 107 4.50 16.97 -2.07
C ASP A 107 5.11 17.05 -0.65
N HIS A 108 5.70 18.19 -0.29
CA HIS A 108 6.26 18.44 1.04
C HIS A 108 5.18 18.48 2.13
N GLY A 109 4.07 19.18 1.87
CA GLY A 109 2.95 19.25 2.82
C GLY A 109 2.36 17.86 3.09
N ALA A 110 2.20 17.04 2.06
CA ALA A 110 1.74 15.66 2.20
C ALA A 110 2.68 14.81 3.08
N GLN A 111 3.99 14.94 2.88
CA GLN A 111 4.99 14.22 3.67
C GLN A 111 5.03 14.65 5.14
N GLU A 112 4.91 15.96 5.41
CA GLU A 112 4.88 16.46 6.79
C GLU A 112 3.60 16.02 7.51
N VAL A 113 2.44 16.05 6.84
CA VAL A 113 1.19 15.50 7.40
C VAL A 113 1.35 14.02 7.73
N ARG A 114 1.96 13.23 6.84
CA ARG A 114 2.24 11.80 7.10
C ARG A 114 3.10 11.61 8.34
N ARG A 115 4.15 12.42 8.50
CA ARG A 115 5.02 12.40 9.69
C ARG A 115 4.26 12.77 10.97
N THR A 116 3.47 13.84 10.92
CA THR A 116 2.67 14.32 12.05
C THR A 116 1.66 13.26 12.51
N VAL A 117 0.90 12.68 11.59
CA VAL A 117 -0.10 11.67 11.93
C VAL A 117 0.54 10.37 12.46
N ASN A 118 1.69 9.96 11.92
CA ASN A 118 2.42 8.77 12.41
C ASN A 118 2.91 8.93 13.86
N ARG A 119 3.19 10.16 14.32
CA ARG A 119 3.55 10.42 15.74
C ARG A 119 2.39 10.19 16.70
N ALA A 120 1.15 10.25 16.20
CA ALA A 120 -0.03 10.01 17.01
C ALA A 120 -0.24 8.53 17.38
N GLN A 121 0.45 7.60 16.70
CA GLN A 121 0.33 6.14 16.91
C GLN A 121 -1.12 5.63 16.79
N LEU A 122 -1.91 6.25 15.92
CA LEU A 122 -3.27 5.84 15.60
C LEU A 122 -3.26 4.68 14.60
N ALA A 123 -4.40 4.00 14.45
CA ALA A 123 -4.51 2.98 13.41
C ALA A 123 -4.33 3.63 12.01
N PRO A 124 -3.74 2.92 11.02
CA PRO A 124 -3.54 3.47 9.68
C PRO A 124 -4.82 4.03 9.04
N PHE A 125 -5.95 3.40 9.33
CA PHE A 125 -7.27 3.88 8.89
C PHE A 125 -7.64 5.22 9.50
N GLU A 126 -7.54 5.36 10.83
CA GLU A 126 -7.84 6.59 11.56
C GLU A 126 -6.93 7.74 11.12
N ALA A 127 -5.63 7.42 10.97
CA ALA A 127 -4.63 8.32 10.44
C ALA A 127 -5.01 8.88 9.06
N ALA A 128 -5.45 8.01 8.16
CA ALA A 128 -5.90 8.42 6.83
C ALA A 128 -7.20 9.23 6.86
N GLN A 129 -8.15 8.87 7.73
CA GLN A 129 -9.40 9.63 7.88
C GLN A 129 -9.12 11.06 8.39
N LEU A 130 -8.26 11.22 9.39
CA LEU A 130 -7.88 12.55 9.90
C LEU A 130 -7.24 13.43 8.82
N ALA A 131 -6.32 12.86 8.04
CA ALA A 131 -5.66 13.59 6.95
C ALA A 131 -6.63 13.97 5.82
N ASN A 132 -7.62 13.12 5.51
CA ASN A 132 -8.58 13.35 4.42
C ASN A 132 -9.69 14.33 4.80
N LEU A 133 -10.22 14.20 6.02
CA LEU A 133 -11.35 14.98 6.51
C LEU A 133 -10.92 16.37 6.99
N CYS A 134 -9.70 16.49 7.54
CA CYS A 134 -9.16 17.76 8.06
C CYS A 134 -10.13 18.42 9.07
N CYS A 135 -10.60 17.64 10.05
CA CYS A 135 -11.49 18.11 11.12
C CYS A 135 -10.92 19.32 11.87
N GLU A 136 -11.81 20.19 12.35
CA GLU A 136 -11.43 21.43 13.04
C GLU A 136 -11.26 21.23 14.55
N ASP A 137 -12.11 20.39 15.13
CA ASP A 137 -12.20 20.15 16.56
C ASP A 137 -12.32 18.63 16.91
N PRO A 138 -11.94 18.25 18.14
CA PRO A 138 -12.04 16.88 18.64
C PRO A 138 -13.45 16.29 18.58
N ASP A 139 -14.49 17.10 18.82
CA ASP A 139 -15.88 16.64 18.83
C ASP A 139 -16.31 16.22 17.41
N GLU A 140 -16.00 17.04 16.40
CA GLU A 140 -16.18 16.71 14.98
C GLU A 140 -15.40 15.45 14.62
N ALA A 141 -14.11 15.38 14.98
CA ALA A 141 -13.25 14.25 14.65
C ALA A 141 -13.78 12.93 15.25
N LYS A 142 -14.20 12.94 16.51
CA LYS A 142 -14.77 11.76 17.19
C LYS A 142 -16.18 11.43 16.69
N SER A 143 -16.95 12.42 16.25
CA SER A 143 -18.26 12.17 15.62
C SER A 143 -18.13 11.51 14.25
N LEU A 144 -17.12 11.89 13.46
CA LEU A 144 -16.90 11.34 12.11
C LEU A 144 -16.09 10.03 12.14
N ILE A 145 -15.19 9.89 13.12
CA ILE A 145 -14.31 8.73 13.29
C ILE A 145 -14.50 8.20 14.73
N PRO A 146 -15.57 7.44 14.98
CA PRO A 146 -15.94 7.02 16.34
C PRO A 146 -14.90 6.14 17.04
N SER A 147 -14.04 5.45 16.28
CA SER A 147 -12.94 4.66 16.85
C SER A 147 -11.90 5.50 17.60
N LEU A 148 -11.76 6.79 17.29
CA LEU A 148 -10.82 7.69 17.96
C LEU A 148 -11.15 7.91 19.45
N ALA A 149 -12.43 7.80 19.83
CA ALA A 149 -12.88 8.11 21.18
C ALA A 149 -12.17 7.28 22.27
N MET A 150 -11.68 6.08 21.91
CA MET A 150 -11.01 5.16 22.83
C MET A 150 -9.47 5.25 22.76
N HIS A 151 -8.91 5.94 21.77
CA HIS A 151 -7.47 5.90 21.45
C HIS A 151 -6.72 7.21 21.72
N ILE A 152 -7.42 8.36 21.75
CA ILE A 152 -6.79 9.66 21.93
C ILE A 152 -7.68 10.61 22.75
N ASP A 153 -7.04 11.36 23.65
CA ASP A 153 -7.65 12.42 24.45
C ASP A 153 -7.84 13.71 23.63
N ASP A 154 -8.76 14.57 24.07
CA ASP A 154 -9.15 15.77 23.30
C ASP A 154 -8.02 16.78 23.19
N GLU A 155 -7.17 16.93 24.22
CA GLU A 155 -6.04 17.88 24.20
C GLU A 155 -4.99 17.48 23.15
N ARG A 156 -4.61 16.20 23.16
CA ARG A 156 -3.69 15.65 22.17
C ARG A 156 -4.28 15.65 20.77
N LEU A 157 -5.57 15.34 20.63
CA LEU A 157 -6.26 15.37 19.34
C LEU A 157 -6.35 16.79 18.78
N GLN A 158 -6.69 17.79 19.59
CA GLN A 158 -6.73 19.19 19.16
C GLN A 158 -5.35 19.67 18.67
N THR A 159 -4.28 19.28 19.38
CA THR A 159 -2.91 19.61 18.98
C THR A 159 -2.58 19.02 17.62
N LEU A 160 -2.90 17.73 17.42
CA LEU A 160 -2.68 17.03 16.16
C LEU A 160 -3.47 17.66 15.00
N LEU A 161 -4.75 17.96 15.21
CA LEU A 161 -5.61 18.60 14.20
C LEU A 161 -5.06 19.97 13.79
N THR A 162 -4.60 20.76 14.76
CA THR A 162 -4.02 22.08 14.51
C THR A 162 -2.74 21.98 13.68
N GLU A 163 -1.87 21.02 13.98
CA GLU A 163 -0.66 20.76 13.19
C GLU A 163 -1.01 20.37 11.74
N ILE A 164 -1.93 19.42 11.54
CA ILE A 164 -2.35 18.97 10.19
C ILE A 164 -2.91 20.16 9.38
N GLN A 165 -3.74 21.00 10.00
CA GLN A 165 -4.34 22.16 9.33
C GLN A 165 -3.32 23.22 8.94
N SER A 166 -2.19 23.33 9.64
CA SER A 166 -1.13 24.28 9.29
C SER A 166 -0.57 24.03 7.89
N PHE A 167 -0.51 22.76 7.46
CA PHE A 167 -0.01 22.35 6.15
C PHE A 167 -1.04 22.47 5.02
N LYS A 168 -2.33 22.65 5.33
CA LYS A 168 -3.39 22.88 4.33
C LYS A 168 -3.32 24.27 3.71
N LYS A 169 -2.81 25.26 4.45
CA LYS A 169 -2.77 26.68 4.06
C LYS A 169 -1.52 27.06 3.27
N SER A 170 -0.57 26.14 3.10
CA SER A 170 0.71 26.40 2.45
C SER A 170 0.68 26.07 0.96
#